data_AF-A0A5C8ACP9-F1
#
_entry.id   AF-A0A5C8ACP9-F1
#
_cell.length_a   1.000
_cell.length_b   1.000
_cell.length_c   1.000
_cell.angle_alpha   90.00
_cell.angle_beta   90.00
_cell.angle_gamma   90.00
#
_symmetry.space_group_name_H-M   'P 1'
#
loop_
_entity.id
_entity.type
_entity.pdbx_description
1 polymer ?
#
loop_
_entity_poly.entity_id
_entity_poly.type
_entity_poly.pdbx_seq_one_letter_code
_entity_poly.pdbx_strand_id
1 'polypeptide(L)'
;MKKIIKNVLVASTVISLSSCDVLQEVAANLPAGTTTTNPALTNSEVISGLKEALNVGIKNSVNRTSITDGFLKNEAIRLPFPQDALKVKQKAIELGLSGQVEKFETTLNRAAEDATKTALPIFVDAITNMSIQDGFKILNGGEGAATKFLKDNTTSKLVAAFSPKVAESISRVK
;
A
#
# COMPACT_ATOMS: atom_id res chain seq x y z
N MET A 1 60.74 -40.28 -9.46
CA MET A 1 59.73 -39.25 -9.84
C MET A 1 59.10 -38.57 -8.62
N LYS A 2 59.90 -38.03 -7.69
CA LYS A 2 59.42 -37.28 -6.50
C LYS A 2 60.11 -35.92 -6.30
N LYS A 3 61.10 -35.58 -7.14
CA LYS A 3 61.89 -34.33 -7.02
C LYS A 3 61.41 -33.20 -7.94
N ILE A 4 60.53 -33.47 -8.91
CA ILE A 4 60.05 -32.46 -9.87
C ILE A 4 58.78 -31.74 -9.37
N ILE A 5 58.01 -32.37 -8.45
CA ILE A 5 56.77 -31.78 -7.90
C ILE A 5 57.05 -30.69 -6.84
N LYS A 6 58.19 -30.75 -6.14
CA LYS A 6 58.52 -29.76 -5.10
C LYS A 6 58.96 -28.40 -5.64
N ASN A 7 59.44 -28.31 -6.87
CA ASN A 7 59.92 -27.04 -7.44
C ASN A 7 58.83 -26.19 -8.10
N VAL A 8 57.63 -26.74 -8.33
CA VAL A 8 56.50 -25.98 -8.89
C VAL A 8 55.68 -25.30 -7.78
N LEU A 9 55.75 -25.78 -6.54
CA LEU A 9 54.99 -25.21 -5.42
C LEU A 9 55.63 -23.94 -4.83
N VAL A 10 56.90 -23.65 -5.12
CA VAL A 10 57.63 -22.52 -4.51
C VAL A 10 57.64 -21.26 -5.41
N ALA A 11 57.22 -21.36 -6.67
CA ALA A 11 57.29 -20.26 -7.63
C ALA A 11 55.98 -19.43 -7.77
N SER A 12 55.01 -19.57 -6.86
CA SER A 12 53.75 -18.81 -6.89
C SER A 12 53.55 -17.83 -5.73
N THR A 13 54.54 -17.66 -4.84
CA THR A 13 54.38 -16.84 -3.62
C THR A 13 55.22 -15.54 -3.61
N VAL A 14 55.84 -15.14 -4.73
CA VAL A 14 56.81 -14.01 -4.75
C VAL A 14 56.44 -12.90 -5.75
N ILE A 15 55.15 -12.56 -5.91
CA ILE A 15 54.74 -11.44 -6.79
C ILE A 15 53.86 -10.38 -6.07
N SER A 16 53.60 -10.50 -4.76
CA SER A 16 52.57 -9.67 -4.12
C SER A 16 53.06 -8.50 -3.22
N LEU A 17 54.27 -7.96 -3.39
CA LEU A 17 54.82 -6.95 -2.44
C LEU A 17 55.29 -5.60 -3.01
N SER A 18 55.01 -5.25 -4.26
CA SER A 18 55.48 -3.97 -4.84
C SER A 18 54.42 -2.90 -5.08
N SER A 19 53.29 -2.93 -4.37
CA SER A 19 52.16 -2.01 -4.62
C SER A 19 51.83 -1.04 -3.49
N CYS A 20 52.64 -0.94 -2.42
CA CYS A 20 52.30 -0.14 -1.24
C CYS A 20 52.58 1.36 -1.33
N ASP A 21 53.44 1.86 -2.24
CA ASP A 21 53.77 3.29 -2.24
C ASP A 21 52.70 4.18 -2.89
N VAL A 22 51.94 3.67 -3.88
CA VAL A 22 50.95 4.49 -4.61
C VAL A 22 49.67 4.73 -3.78
N LEU A 23 49.37 3.87 -2.81
CA LEU A 23 48.19 4.01 -1.94
C LEU A 23 48.37 5.07 -0.86
N GLN A 24 49.61 5.34 -0.42
CA GLN A 24 49.87 6.25 0.69
C GLN A 24 49.78 7.73 0.27
N GLU A 25 50.13 8.05 -0.98
CA GLU A 25 50.02 9.41 -1.55
C GLU A 25 48.56 9.78 -1.90
N VAL A 26 47.74 8.79 -2.27
CA VAL A 26 46.28 8.99 -2.46
C VAL A 26 45.56 9.09 -1.12
N ALA A 27 46.00 8.35 -0.10
CA ALA A 27 45.44 8.45 1.26
C ALA A 27 45.75 9.78 1.95
N ALA A 28 46.89 10.43 1.63
CA ALA A 28 47.26 11.72 2.19
C ALA A 28 46.51 12.92 1.57
N ASN A 29 45.96 12.75 0.35
CA ASN A 29 45.21 13.78 -0.37
C ASN A 29 43.68 13.56 -0.36
N LEU A 30 43.20 12.53 0.33
CA LEU A 30 41.78 12.38 0.62
C LEU A 30 41.43 13.32 1.78
N PRO A 31 40.40 14.18 1.66
CA PRO A 31 39.93 14.95 2.81
C PRO A 31 39.56 13.97 3.92
N ALA A 32 40.37 13.96 4.99
CA ALA A 32 40.17 13.16 6.18
C ALA A 32 38.88 13.63 6.87
N GLY A 33 37.76 13.00 6.54
CA GLY A 33 36.46 13.38 7.10
C GLY A 33 35.25 12.92 6.31
N THR A 34 35.20 11.68 5.84
CA THR A 34 33.91 11.03 5.54
C THR A 34 33.61 10.03 6.64
N THR A 35 33.13 10.57 7.76
CA THR A 35 32.24 9.81 8.63
C THR A 35 31.15 9.22 7.74
N THR A 36 30.94 7.91 7.80
CA THR A 36 29.75 7.23 7.29
C THR A 36 28.53 7.61 8.13
N THR A 37 28.28 8.91 8.25
CA THR A 37 27.00 9.45 8.71
C THR A 37 26.08 9.40 7.50
N ASN A 38 25.24 8.37 7.44
CA ASN A 38 24.11 8.35 6.52
C ASN A 38 23.38 9.71 6.70
N PRO A 39 23.25 10.56 5.67
CA PRO A 39 22.67 11.89 5.84
C PRO A 39 21.29 11.74 6.47
N ALA A 40 21.05 12.47 7.57
CA ALA A 40 19.76 12.47 8.23
C ALA A 40 18.70 12.95 7.23
N LEU A 41 17.62 12.19 7.10
CA LEU A 41 16.53 12.53 6.19
C LEU A 41 15.96 13.90 6.55
N THR A 42 15.73 14.73 5.53
CA THR A 42 14.99 15.96 5.68
C THR A 42 13.52 15.67 5.97
N ASN A 43 12.84 16.60 6.63
CA ASN A 43 11.39 16.53 6.84
C ASN A 43 10.62 16.33 5.52
N SER A 44 11.10 16.93 4.42
CA SER A 44 10.47 16.77 3.12
C SER A 44 10.61 15.34 2.57
N GLU A 45 11.78 14.72 2.72
CA GLU A 45 12.01 13.33 2.26
C GLU A 45 11.16 12.34 3.06
N VAL A 46 11.08 12.51 4.38
CA VAL A 46 10.24 11.68 5.25
C VAL A 46 8.77 11.74 4.82
N ILE A 47 8.25 12.94 4.57
CA ILE A 47 6.85 13.14 4.18
C ILE A 47 6.58 12.65 2.77
N SER A 48 7.51 12.84 1.83
CA SER A 48 7.40 12.27 0.49
C SER A 48 7.34 10.74 0.52
N GLY A 49 8.18 10.10 1.35
CA GLY A 49 8.14 8.66 1.56
C GLY A 49 6.82 8.17 2.13
N LEU A 50 6.26 8.89 3.12
CA LEU A 50 4.92 8.61 3.65
C LEU A 50 3.84 8.73 2.57
N LYS A 51 3.85 9.80 1.78
CA LYS A 51 2.87 10.00 0.69
C LYS A 51 2.95 8.87 -0.32
N GLU A 52 4.14 8.45 -0.72
CA GLU A 52 4.32 7.33 -1.65
C GLU A 52 3.80 6.02 -1.06
N ALA A 53 4.14 5.72 0.20
CA ALA A 53 3.64 4.52 0.88
C ALA A 53 2.10 4.49 0.94
N LEU A 54 1.47 5.62 1.26
CA LEU A 54 0.01 5.75 1.27
C LEU A 54 -0.57 5.61 -0.13
N ASN A 55 0.03 6.21 -1.15
CA ASN A 55 -0.42 6.09 -2.54
C ASN A 55 -0.37 4.63 -3.01
N VAL A 56 0.72 3.92 -2.73
CA VAL A 56 0.85 2.48 -3.05
C VAL A 56 -0.21 1.67 -2.29
N GLY A 57 -0.39 1.94 -0.99
CA GLY A 57 -1.39 1.25 -0.15
C GLY A 57 -2.82 1.44 -0.66
N ILE A 58 -3.17 2.65 -1.08
CA ILE A 58 -4.48 2.97 -1.66
C ILE A 58 -4.64 2.33 -3.04
N LYS A 59 -3.64 2.43 -3.92
CA LYS A 59 -3.69 1.77 -5.24
C LYS A 59 -3.96 0.27 -5.09
N ASN A 60 -3.22 -0.38 -4.20
CA ASN A 60 -3.40 -1.81 -3.92
C ASN A 60 -4.79 -2.10 -3.32
N SER A 61 -5.25 -1.29 -2.37
CA SER A 61 -6.56 -1.45 -1.76
C SER A 61 -7.69 -1.30 -2.78
N VAL A 62 -7.67 -0.25 -3.60
CA VAL A 62 -8.67 -0.05 -4.65
C VAL A 62 -8.62 -1.20 -5.66
N ASN A 63 -7.44 -1.57 -6.16
CA ASN A 63 -7.32 -2.66 -7.13
C ASN A 63 -7.85 -4.00 -6.60
N ARG A 64 -7.69 -4.28 -5.30
CA ARG A 64 -8.20 -5.51 -4.67
C ARG A 64 -9.71 -5.47 -4.43
N THR A 65 -10.26 -4.30 -4.16
CA THR A 65 -11.67 -4.13 -3.78
C THR A 65 -12.58 -3.87 -4.96
N SER A 66 -12.05 -3.36 -6.07
CA SER A 66 -12.82 -2.98 -7.25
C SER A 66 -13.05 -4.10 -8.26
N ILE A 67 -12.48 -5.29 -8.01
CA ILE A 67 -12.64 -6.47 -8.86
C ILE A 67 -13.83 -7.31 -8.40
N THR A 68 -14.30 -8.18 -9.29
CA THR A 68 -15.29 -9.21 -8.94
C THR A 68 -14.78 -10.02 -7.74
N ASP A 69 -15.63 -10.12 -6.73
CA ASP A 69 -15.42 -10.80 -5.46
C ASP A 69 -14.47 -10.07 -4.48
N GLY A 70 -14.03 -8.87 -4.84
CA GLY A 70 -13.23 -8.00 -3.99
C GLY A 70 -13.93 -7.59 -2.69
N PHE A 71 -15.27 -7.50 -2.72
CA PHE A 71 -16.10 -7.36 -1.51
C PHE A 71 -16.78 -8.67 -1.15
N LEU A 72 -17.48 -9.32 -2.09
CA LEU A 72 -18.40 -10.41 -1.76
C LEU A 72 -17.71 -11.61 -1.08
N LYS A 73 -16.48 -11.95 -1.50
CA LYS A 73 -15.70 -13.05 -0.92
C LYS A 73 -14.65 -12.59 0.11
N ASN A 74 -14.64 -11.32 0.47
CA ASN A 74 -13.71 -10.77 1.44
C ASN A 74 -14.43 -10.53 2.77
N GLU A 75 -14.33 -11.48 3.70
CA GLU A 75 -15.04 -11.44 4.99
C GLU A 75 -14.78 -10.17 5.81
N ALA A 76 -13.61 -9.53 5.64
CA ALA A 76 -13.27 -8.32 6.38
C ALA A 76 -14.03 -7.07 5.92
N ILE A 77 -14.50 -7.04 4.67
CA ILE A 77 -15.15 -5.85 4.08
C ILE A 77 -16.45 -6.16 3.34
N ARG A 78 -16.86 -7.43 3.27
CA ARG A 78 -18.15 -7.85 2.70
C ARG A 78 -19.25 -7.02 3.34
N LEU A 79 -20.09 -6.41 2.51
CA LEU A 79 -21.26 -5.69 2.98
C LEU A 79 -22.32 -6.70 3.42
N PRO A 80 -22.69 -6.73 4.71
CA PRO A 80 -23.80 -7.54 5.17
C PRO A 80 -25.12 -6.90 4.74
N PHE A 81 -26.22 -7.64 4.96
CA PHE A 81 -27.55 -7.07 4.84
C PHE A 81 -27.70 -5.84 5.76
N PRO A 82 -28.35 -4.75 5.30
CA PRO A 82 -28.58 -3.57 6.12
C PRO A 82 -29.32 -3.94 7.41
N GLN A 83 -28.87 -3.39 8.55
CA GLN A 83 -29.46 -3.68 9.87
C GLN A 83 -30.97 -3.41 9.89
N ASP A 84 -31.39 -2.30 9.29
CA ASP A 84 -32.80 -1.90 9.22
C ASP A 84 -33.65 -2.83 8.34
N ALA A 85 -33.01 -3.62 7.45
CA ALA A 85 -33.67 -4.55 6.54
C ALA A 85 -33.64 -6.01 7.01
N LEU A 86 -33.08 -6.31 8.18
CA LEU A 86 -32.96 -7.69 8.69
C LEU A 86 -34.32 -8.37 8.90
N LYS A 87 -35.35 -7.64 9.36
CA LYS A 87 -36.71 -8.18 9.51
C LYS A 87 -37.32 -8.57 8.15
N VAL A 88 -37.08 -7.75 7.12
CA VAL A 88 -37.54 -8.02 5.75
C VAL A 88 -36.83 -9.24 5.19
N LYS A 89 -35.50 -9.35 5.39
CA LYS A 89 -34.71 -10.54 5.04
C LYS A 89 -35.32 -11.80 5.66
N GLN A 90 -35.57 -11.78 6.96
CA GLN A 90 -36.10 -12.96 7.67
C GLN A 90 -37.46 -13.36 7.11
N LYS A 91 -38.35 -12.38 6.88
CA LYS A 91 -39.66 -12.67 6.31
C LYS A 91 -39.59 -13.22 4.89
N ALA A 92 -38.69 -12.69 4.07
CA ALA A 92 -38.46 -13.19 2.72
C ALA A 92 -38.00 -14.65 2.74
N ILE A 93 -37.09 -15.02 3.64
CA ILE A 93 -36.64 -16.41 3.83
C ILE A 93 -37.81 -17.32 4.22
N GLU A 94 -38.63 -16.91 5.19
CA GLU A 94 -39.83 -17.67 5.60
C GLU A 94 -40.83 -17.90 4.46
N LEU A 95 -40.91 -16.95 3.52
CA LEU A 95 -41.75 -17.04 2.32
C LEU A 95 -41.10 -17.83 1.18
N GLY A 96 -39.93 -18.44 1.39
CA GLY A 96 -39.22 -19.21 0.38
C GLY A 96 -38.39 -18.38 -0.61
N LEU A 97 -38.21 -17.08 -0.35
CA LEU A 97 -37.49 -16.14 -1.23
C LEU A 97 -35.98 -16.06 -0.90
N SER A 98 -35.39 -17.14 -0.40
CA SER A 98 -33.97 -17.19 -0.04
C SER A 98 -33.05 -16.84 -1.22
N GLY A 99 -33.42 -17.24 -2.44
CA GLY A 99 -32.65 -16.89 -3.65
C GLY A 99 -32.67 -15.38 -3.97
N GLN A 100 -33.79 -14.70 -3.72
CA GLN A 100 -33.87 -13.24 -3.89
C GLN A 100 -33.03 -12.50 -2.84
N VAL A 101 -33.00 -13.02 -1.61
CA VAL A 101 -32.15 -12.48 -0.53
C VAL A 101 -30.67 -12.61 -0.91
N GLU A 102 -30.24 -13.78 -1.38
CA GLU A 102 -28.86 -14.00 -1.83
C GLU A 102 -28.49 -13.12 -3.04
N LYS A 103 -29.41 -12.99 -4.01
CA LYS A 103 -29.24 -12.13 -5.17
C LYS A 103 -29.06 -10.66 -4.74
N PHE A 104 -29.88 -10.18 -3.82
CA PHE A 104 -29.76 -8.82 -3.29
C PHE A 104 -28.40 -8.60 -2.61
N GLU A 105 -27.98 -9.51 -1.74
CA GLU A 105 -26.69 -9.39 -1.05
C GLU A 105 -25.52 -9.40 -2.03
N THR A 106 -25.58 -10.28 -3.04
CA THR A 106 -24.62 -10.31 -4.14
C THR A 106 -24.58 -8.97 -4.85
N THR A 107 -25.73 -8.43 -5.26
CA THR A 107 -25.77 -7.14 -5.98
C THR A 107 -25.30 -5.97 -5.12
N LEU A 108 -25.60 -5.95 -3.82
CA LEU A 108 -25.10 -4.93 -2.90
C LEU A 108 -23.55 -4.94 -2.87
N ASN A 109 -22.94 -6.12 -2.80
CA ASN A 109 -21.49 -6.25 -2.81
C ASN A 109 -20.90 -5.91 -4.20
N ARG A 110 -21.56 -6.29 -5.30
CA ARG A 110 -21.17 -5.85 -6.66
C ARG A 110 -21.23 -4.33 -6.82
N ALA A 111 -22.21 -3.69 -6.18
CA ALA A 111 -22.33 -2.24 -6.18
C ALA A 111 -21.13 -1.58 -5.50
N ALA A 112 -20.63 -2.15 -4.40
CA ALA A 112 -19.43 -1.67 -3.72
C ALA A 112 -18.16 -1.88 -4.58
N GLU A 113 -18.02 -3.04 -5.22
CA GLU A 113 -16.93 -3.32 -6.17
C GLU A 113 -16.93 -2.30 -7.33
N ASP A 114 -18.10 -1.96 -7.86
CA ASP A 114 -18.20 -0.98 -8.95
C ASP A 114 -17.94 0.45 -8.48
N ALA A 115 -18.50 0.85 -7.34
CA ALA A 115 -18.30 2.19 -6.78
C ALA A 115 -16.82 2.47 -6.44
N THR A 116 -16.11 1.49 -5.87
CA THR A 116 -14.71 1.65 -5.47
C THR A 116 -13.75 1.91 -6.64
N LYS A 117 -14.12 1.58 -7.88
CA LYS A 117 -13.35 1.97 -9.09
C LYS A 117 -13.14 3.48 -9.20
N THR A 118 -14.04 4.26 -8.62
CA THR A 118 -13.98 5.74 -8.66
C THR A 118 -13.17 6.35 -7.52
N ALA A 119 -12.74 5.55 -6.54
CA ALA A 119 -12.16 6.04 -5.29
C ALA A 119 -10.70 6.50 -5.42
N LEU A 120 -9.93 5.90 -6.32
CA LEU A 120 -8.49 6.15 -6.46
C LEU A 120 -8.13 7.64 -6.60
N PRO A 121 -8.71 8.40 -7.55
CA PRO A 121 -8.37 9.83 -7.70
C PRO A 121 -8.70 10.66 -6.45
N ILE A 122 -9.75 10.30 -5.70
CA ILE A 122 -10.15 11.02 -4.48
C ILE A 122 -9.11 10.86 -3.38
N PHE A 123 -8.60 9.64 -3.18
CA PHE A 123 -7.55 9.39 -2.20
C PHE A 123 -6.20 9.97 -2.61
N VAL A 124 -5.81 9.84 -3.89
CA VAL A 124 -4.56 10.42 -4.40
C VAL A 124 -4.54 11.93 -4.24
N ASP A 125 -5.67 12.60 -4.51
CA ASP A 125 -5.83 14.04 -4.28
C ASP A 125 -5.63 14.41 -2.81
N ALA A 126 -6.24 13.68 -1.87
CA ALA A 126 -6.08 13.92 -0.44
C ALA A 126 -4.63 13.68 0.05
N ILE A 127 -3.96 12.65 -0.47
CA ILE A 127 -2.56 12.33 -0.11
C ILE A 127 -1.60 13.38 -0.69
N THR A 128 -1.82 13.79 -1.93
CA THR A 128 -0.97 14.77 -2.60
C THR A 128 -1.05 16.13 -1.91
N ASN A 129 -2.26 16.55 -1.52
CA ASN A 129 -2.52 17.81 -0.80
C ASN A 129 -2.22 17.75 0.72
N MET A 130 -1.74 16.62 1.25
CA MET A 130 -1.37 16.50 2.66
C MET A 130 -0.20 17.44 3.00
N SER A 131 -0.35 18.20 4.08
CA SER A 131 0.71 19.09 4.60
C SER A 131 1.83 18.30 5.30
N ILE A 132 2.99 18.94 5.49
CA ILE A 132 4.10 18.35 6.27
C ILE A 132 3.64 18.07 7.70
N GLN A 133 2.87 18.98 8.29
CA GLN A 133 2.34 18.85 9.64
C GLN A 133 1.41 17.65 9.75
N ASP A 134 0.52 17.44 8.77
CA ASP A 134 -0.39 16.30 8.78
C ASP A 134 0.35 14.97 8.60
N GLY A 135 1.39 14.93 7.75
CA GLY A 135 2.20 13.73 7.62
C GLY A 135 2.94 13.38 8.92
N PHE A 136 3.45 14.37 9.67
CA PHE A 136 4.01 14.11 11.00
C PHE A 136 2.95 13.71 12.04
N LYS A 137 1.73 14.25 11.97
CA LYS A 137 0.63 13.75 12.81
C LYS A 137 0.31 12.29 12.51
N ILE A 138 0.38 11.87 11.25
CA ILE A 138 0.18 10.47 10.87
C ILE A 138 1.31 9.59 11.41
N LEU A 139 2.58 9.99 11.20
CA LEU A 139 3.74 9.23 11.66
C LEU A 139 3.78 9.05 13.17
N ASN A 140 3.43 10.08 13.92
CA ASN A 140 3.45 10.07 15.39
C ASN A 140 2.12 9.64 16.02
N GLY A 141 1.06 9.49 15.22
CA GLY A 141 -0.31 9.27 15.70
C GLY A 141 -0.65 7.80 15.98
N GLY A 142 0.21 6.86 15.56
CA GLY A 142 0.01 5.43 15.79
C GLY A 142 -1.10 4.82 14.93
N GLU A 143 -1.72 3.75 15.44
CA GLU A 143 -2.70 2.96 14.70
C GLU A 143 -3.93 3.81 14.31
N GLY A 144 -4.33 3.72 13.04
CA GLY A 144 -5.50 4.42 12.52
C GLY A 144 -5.31 5.90 12.20
N ALA A 145 -4.14 6.50 12.48
CA ALA A 145 -3.91 7.93 12.21
C ALA A 145 -4.06 8.29 10.71
N ALA A 146 -3.46 7.49 9.82
CA ALA A 146 -3.63 7.64 8.38
C ALA A 146 -5.09 7.43 7.94
N THR A 147 -5.76 6.41 8.49
CA THR A 147 -7.16 6.11 8.20
C THR A 147 -8.07 7.27 8.59
N LYS A 148 -7.87 7.86 9.77
CA LYS A 148 -8.61 9.04 10.23
C LYS A 148 -8.39 10.23 9.30
N PHE A 149 -7.14 10.54 8.96
CA PHE A 149 -6.83 11.62 8.04
C PHE A 149 -7.55 11.43 6.69
N LEU A 150 -7.44 10.25 6.09
CA LEU A 150 -8.09 9.96 4.81
C LEU A 150 -9.61 10.07 4.93
N LYS A 151 -10.21 9.50 6.00
CA LYS A 151 -11.65 9.60 6.25
C LYS A 151 -12.11 11.06 6.30
N ASP A 152 -11.44 11.88 7.10
CA ASP A 152 -11.80 13.28 7.30
C ASP A 152 -11.69 14.10 5.99
N ASN A 153 -10.74 13.75 5.11
CA ASN A 153 -10.46 14.48 3.87
C ASN A 153 -11.14 13.92 2.61
N THR A 154 -11.75 12.73 2.68
CA THR A 154 -12.31 12.06 1.48
C THR A 154 -13.78 11.69 1.58
N THR A 155 -14.37 11.59 2.79
CA THR A 155 -15.72 11.05 2.98
C THR A 155 -16.77 11.75 2.11
N SER A 156 -16.79 13.08 2.07
CA SER A 156 -17.80 13.83 1.30
C SER A 156 -17.70 13.54 -0.21
N LYS A 157 -16.47 13.54 -0.75
CA LYS A 157 -16.18 13.22 -2.16
C LYS A 157 -16.54 11.77 -2.48
N LEU A 158 -16.22 10.83 -1.59
CA LEU A 158 -16.56 9.42 -1.76
C LEU A 158 -18.07 9.21 -1.77
N VAL A 159 -18.82 9.82 -0.86
CA VAL A 159 -20.30 9.74 -0.85
C VAL A 159 -20.86 10.27 -2.17
N ALA A 160 -20.42 11.45 -2.61
CA ALA A 160 -20.88 12.03 -3.87
C ALA A 160 -20.57 11.13 -5.08
N ALA A 161 -19.41 10.48 -5.12
CA ALA A 161 -19.01 9.58 -6.20
C ALA A 161 -19.73 8.22 -6.14
N PHE A 162 -19.94 7.67 -4.94
CA PHE A 162 -20.45 6.31 -4.75
C PHE A 162 -21.97 6.24 -4.83
N SER A 163 -22.70 7.22 -4.28
CA SER A 163 -24.16 7.22 -4.23
C SER A 163 -24.84 6.89 -5.58
N PRO A 164 -24.50 7.55 -6.71
CA PRO A 164 -25.12 7.22 -7.99
C PRO A 164 -24.77 5.81 -8.49
N LYS A 165 -23.54 5.32 -8.23
CA LYS A 165 -23.10 3.98 -8.63
C LYS A 165 -23.79 2.86 -7.86
N VAL A 166 -24.04 3.10 -6.57
CA VAL A 166 -24.82 2.20 -5.73
C VAL A 166 -26.27 2.17 -6.18
N ALA A 167 -26.89 3.33 -6.40
CA ALA A 167 -28.28 3.42 -6.87
C ALA A 167 -28.47 2.72 -8.23
N GLU A 168 -27.57 2.96 -9.19
CA GLU A 168 -27.55 2.31 -10.49
C GLU A 168 -27.46 0.78 -10.35
N SER A 169 -26.55 0.28 -9.50
CA SER A 169 -26.34 -1.14 -9.29
C SER A 169 -27.55 -1.85 -8.67
N ILE A 170 -28.20 -1.22 -7.68
CA ILE A 170 -29.38 -1.78 -7.03
C ILE A 170 -30.57 -1.81 -8.00
N SER A 171 -30.74 -0.79 -8.85
CA SER A 171 -31.82 -0.75 -9.85
C SER A 171 -31.80 -1.89 -10.87
N ARG A 172 -30.63 -2.53 -11.07
CA ARG A 172 -30.47 -3.67 -11.99
C ARG A 172 -31.01 -4.98 -11.44
N VAL A 173 -31.32 -5.05 -10.14
CA VAL A 173 -31.95 -6.21 -9.52
C VAL A 173 -33.44 -6.16 -9.83
N LYS A 174 -33.83 -6.81 -10.94
CA LYS A 174 -35.22 -7.19 -11.22
C LYS A 174 -35.52 -8.58 -10.69
#